data_AF-A0A1E7FZU8-F1
#
_entry.id   AF-A0A1E7FZU8-F1
#
_cell.length_a   1.000
_cell.length_b   1.000
_cell.length_c   1.000
_cell.angle_alpha   90.00
_cell.angle_beta   90.00
_cell.angle_gamma   90.00
#
_symmetry.space_group_name_H-M   'P 1'
#
loop_
_entity.id
_entity.type
_entity.pdbx_description
1 polymer ?
#
loop_
_entity_poly.entity_id
_entity_poly.type
_entity_poly.pdbx_seq_one_letter_code
_entity_poly.pdbx_strand_id
1 'polypeptide(L)'
;MFTTTNDPKGMSSDYPLGITRMLIIIGSCYLTWFVPQLLTNYPHHATNVMVSSAVTLVCSMMFDKRLGQAALCGSFAGMCSTSIIPTTKLALILGSITSILYEIMPFFLGVGGERSGITAFIVLPSLLNGIGISSSYRGSKRLLKLSALNIHTTLLPMAFWYAIGSIATIVLREISDDTAVAVDPVRASAVIGLAGALLLKYDKIAVLAVYGGSIVGMSLPSKLMMNNRSSFSSSSSSLLSKISKILSLVLAFGIAGAFSGLIHGATIDWKLWSDHGGASWGGKAGTCAFLGCIIYRIIAYIVHKIIRCLPNNNSISRPYTKSINLKPDT
;
A
#
# COMPACT_ATOMS: atom_id res chain seq x y z
N MET A 1 0.48 -10.44 -15.00
CA MET A 1 0.70 -9.85 -13.67
C MET A 1 1.64 -10.79 -12.92
N PHE A 2 2.79 -10.33 -12.44
CA PHE A 2 3.79 -11.19 -11.78
C PHE A 2 3.32 -11.58 -10.37
N THR A 3 2.32 -12.45 -10.30
CA THR A 3 1.94 -13.09 -9.05
C THR A 3 2.98 -14.16 -8.76
N THR A 4 3.75 -14.00 -7.69
CA THR A 4 4.57 -15.11 -7.23
C THR A 4 3.64 -16.12 -6.56
N THR A 5 3.94 -17.42 -6.60
CA THR A 5 3.16 -18.47 -5.90
C THR A 5 3.04 -18.23 -4.39
N ASN A 6 3.72 -17.21 -3.88
CA ASN A 6 3.96 -16.91 -2.49
C ASN A 6 3.38 -15.54 -2.07
N ASP A 7 2.68 -14.85 -2.98
CA ASP A 7 1.94 -13.66 -2.61
C ASP A 7 0.83 -14.05 -1.61
N PRO A 8 0.56 -13.23 -0.59
CA PRO A 8 -0.46 -13.57 0.39
C PRO A 8 -1.80 -13.75 -0.34
N LYS A 9 -2.40 -14.94 -0.19
CA LYS A 9 -3.62 -15.29 -0.92
C LYS A 9 -4.73 -14.31 -0.56
N GLY A 10 -5.40 -13.77 -1.59
CA GLY A 10 -6.62 -12.99 -1.40
C GLY A 10 -7.68 -13.76 -0.62
N MET A 11 -8.68 -13.06 -0.09
CA MET A 11 -9.78 -13.68 0.64
C MET A 11 -10.51 -14.71 -0.24
N SER A 12 -10.77 -15.90 0.29
CA SER A 12 -11.69 -16.88 -0.31
C SER A 12 -13.10 -16.27 -0.41
N SER A 13 -13.83 -16.56 -1.50
CA SER A 13 -15.21 -16.11 -1.69
C SER A 13 -16.13 -16.48 -0.53
N ASP A 14 -15.86 -17.61 0.11
CA ASP A 14 -16.80 -18.31 0.99
C ASP A 14 -16.86 -17.74 2.42
N TYR A 15 -15.91 -16.87 2.81
CA TYR A 15 -15.90 -16.29 4.16
C TYR A 15 -15.03 -15.01 4.25
N PRO A 16 -15.54 -13.90 4.82
CA PRO A 16 -16.89 -13.67 5.36
C PRO A 16 -17.97 -13.61 4.27
N LEU A 17 -19.26 -13.65 4.64
CA LEU A 17 -20.38 -13.50 3.70
C LEU A 17 -20.20 -12.22 2.87
N GLY A 18 -20.33 -12.30 1.54
CA GLY A 18 -20.13 -11.15 0.63
C GLY A 18 -20.97 -9.93 1.00
N ILE A 19 -22.19 -10.17 1.51
CA ILE A 19 -23.09 -9.12 2.02
C ILE A 19 -22.43 -8.34 3.17
N THR A 20 -21.78 -9.02 4.13
CA THR A 20 -21.09 -8.36 5.24
C THR A 20 -19.96 -7.48 4.74
N ARG A 21 -19.18 -7.92 3.75
CA ARG A 21 -18.13 -7.11 3.12
C ARG A 21 -18.73 -5.87 2.45
N MET A 22 -19.83 -6.03 1.72
CA MET A 22 -20.50 -4.91 1.07
C MET A 22 -20.98 -3.87 2.08
N LEU A 23 -21.65 -4.31 3.16
CA LEU A 23 -22.12 -3.42 4.23
C LEU A 23 -20.97 -2.68 4.90
N ILE A 24 -19.84 -3.36 5.16
CA ILE A 24 -18.65 -2.73 5.73
C ILE A 24 -18.02 -1.72 4.78
N ILE A 25 -17.96 -2.00 3.47
CA ILE A 25 -17.47 -1.04 2.48
C ILE A 25 -18.36 0.21 2.45
N ILE A 26 -19.68 0.02 2.38
CA ILE A 26 -20.65 1.12 2.36
C ILE A 26 -20.56 1.95 3.64
N GLY A 27 -20.58 1.29 4.80
CA GLY A 27 -20.50 1.92 6.10
C GLY A 27 -19.18 2.67 6.30
N SER A 28 -18.05 2.07 5.93
CA SER A 28 -16.72 2.70 6.04
C SER A 28 -16.57 3.89 5.11
N CYS A 29 -17.12 3.81 3.89
CA CYS A 29 -17.20 4.93 2.95
C CYS A 29 -18.00 6.09 3.55
N TYR A 30 -19.20 5.80 4.05
CA TYR A 30 -20.05 6.81 4.68
C TYR A 30 -19.40 7.44 5.91
N LEU A 31 -18.87 6.65 6.85
CA LEU A 31 -18.23 7.14 8.06
C LEU A 31 -17.00 8.01 7.76
N THR A 32 -16.15 7.58 6.82
CA THR A 32 -14.94 8.32 6.46
C THR A 32 -15.27 9.64 5.75
N TRP A 33 -16.42 9.73 5.08
CA TRP A 33 -16.92 10.98 4.50
C TRP A 33 -17.63 11.88 5.53
N PHE A 34 -18.43 11.31 6.43
CA PHE A 34 -19.29 12.03 7.37
C PHE A 34 -18.57 12.54 8.62
N VAL A 35 -17.75 11.71 9.26
CA VAL A 35 -17.11 12.07 10.54
C VAL A 35 -16.21 13.29 10.43
N PRO A 36 -15.37 13.45 9.38
CA PRO A 36 -14.57 14.67 9.23
C PRO A 36 -15.43 15.92 9.10
N GLN A 37 -16.61 15.84 8.46
CA GLN A 37 -17.55 16.96 8.36
C GLN A 37 -18.13 17.33 9.72
N LEU A 38 -18.59 16.35 10.49
CA LEU A 38 -19.08 16.59 11.85
C LEU A 38 -18.01 17.26 12.74
N LEU A 39 -16.75 16.88 12.54
CA LEU A 39 -15.61 17.39 13.30
C LEU A 39 -14.96 18.65 12.72
N THR A 40 -15.46 19.21 11.61
CA THR A 40 -14.92 20.46 11.03
C THR A 40 -14.98 21.66 11.97
N ASN A 41 -15.88 21.65 12.95
CA ASN A 41 -15.96 22.68 13.99
C ASN A 41 -14.78 22.62 14.98
N TYR A 42 -13.96 21.57 14.95
CA TYR A 42 -12.78 21.43 15.79
C TYR A 42 -11.52 21.72 14.97
N PRO A 43 -10.80 22.83 15.26
CA PRO A 43 -9.71 23.34 14.41
C PRO A 43 -8.50 22.40 14.26
N HIS A 44 -8.45 21.29 15.00
CA HIS A 44 -7.28 20.41 15.08
C HIS A 44 -7.51 18.90 14.93
N HIS A 45 -8.74 18.38 14.77
CA HIS A 45 -8.99 17.04 15.33
C HIS A 45 -9.39 15.88 14.43
N ALA A 46 -9.69 16.02 13.14
CA ALA A 46 -9.90 14.83 12.31
C ALA A 46 -9.47 15.00 10.86
N THR A 47 -8.37 14.34 10.50
CA THR A 47 -8.04 14.12 9.10
C THR A 47 -8.84 12.93 8.57
N ASN A 48 -9.19 12.95 7.29
CA ASN A 48 -9.78 11.80 6.60
C ASN A 48 -8.94 10.52 6.81
N VAL A 49 -7.61 10.68 6.93
CA VAL A 49 -6.66 9.59 7.24
C VAL A 49 -6.90 9.00 8.62
N MET A 50 -7.11 9.84 9.64
CA MET A 50 -7.38 9.38 11.00
C MET A 50 -8.65 8.54 11.07
N VAL A 51 -9.75 9.01 10.46
CA VAL A 51 -11.02 8.29 10.44
C VAL A 51 -10.90 6.99 9.64
N SER A 52 -10.27 7.03 8.46
CA SER A 52 -9.99 5.86 7.63
C SER A 52 -9.21 4.79 8.40
N SER A 53 -8.16 5.21 9.10
CA SER A 53 -7.32 4.35 9.93
C SER A 53 -8.08 3.77 11.13
N ALA A 54 -8.86 4.60 11.83
CA ALA A 54 -9.64 4.17 12.98
C ALA A 54 -10.74 3.16 12.60
N VAL A 55 -11.50 3.45 11.54
CA VAL A 55 -12.55 2.54 11.04
C VAL A 55 -11.94 1.22 10.58
N THR A 56 -10.83 1.27 9.83
CA THR A 56 -10.10 0.07 9.41
C THR A 56 -9.64 -0.76 10.61
N LEU A 57 -9.07 -0.11 11.62
CA LEU A 57 -8.55 -0.77 12.82
C LEU A 57 -9.68 -1.40 13.64
N VAL A 58 -10.76 -0.67 13.92
CA VAL A 58 -11.96 -1.17 14.62
C VAL A 58 -12.55 -2.36 13.87
N CYS A 59 -12.78 -2.25 12.56
CA CYS A 59 -13.35 -3.35 11.78
C CYS A 59 -12.44 -4.59 11.80
N SER A 60 -11.14 -4.38 11.69
CA SER A 60 -10.16 -5.46 11.72
C SER A 60 -10.04 -6.13 13.08
N MET A 61 -10.21 -5.40 14.19
CA MET A 61 -10.06 -5.92 15.56
C MET A 61 -11.35 -6.56 16.08
N MET A 62 -12.51 -5.94 15.84
CA MET A 62 -13.78 -6.35 16.45
C MET A 62 -14.52 -7.44 15.67
N PHE A 63 -14.38 -7.49 14.35
CA PHE A 63 -15.13 -8.45 13.53
C PHE A 63 -14.23 -9.56 13.00
N ASP A 64 -13.39 -9.25 12.00
CA ASP A 64 -12.44 -10.17 11.40
C ASP A 64 -11.33 -9.34 10.75
N LYS A 65 -10.09 -9.82 10.83
CA LYS A 65 -8.94 -9.19 10.17
C LYS A 65 -9.19 -8.95 8.66
N ARG A 66 -9.87 -9.89 8.01
CA ARG A 66 -10.30 -9.85 6.61
C ARG A 66 -11.24 -8.68 6.31
N LEU A 67 -12.14 -8.35 7.24
CA LEU A 67 -13.06 -7.23 7.11
C LEU A 67 -12.36 -5.87 7.22
N GLY A 68 -11.17 -5.82 7.82
CA GLY A 68 -10.29 -4.65 7.75
C GLY A 68 -9.96 -4.23 6.31
N GLN A 69 -9.75 -5.18 5.40
CA GLN A 69 -9.46 -4.88 3.99
C GLN A 69 -10.67 -4.24 3.29
N ALA A 70 -11.86 -4.76 3.57
CA ALA A 70 -13.11 -4.22 3.06
C ALA A 70 -13.36 -2.81 3.62
N ALA A 71 -13.13 -2.62 4.92
CA ALA A 71 -13.26 -1.32 5.56
C ALA A 71 -12.29 -0.29 4.97
N LEU A 72 -11.02 -0.66 4.80
CA LEU A 72 -9.99 0.18 4.18
C LEU A 72 -10.39 0.62 2.76
N CYS A 73 -10.94 -0.30 1.96
CA CYS A 73 -11.43 0.02 0.62
C CYS A 73 -12.57 1.03 0.64
N GLY A 74 -13.60 0.79 1.47
CA GLY A 74 -14.70 1.74 1.65
C GLY A 74 -14.18 3.10 2.12
N SER A 75 -13.28 3.10 3.09
CA SER A 75 -12.68 4.33 3.60
C SER A 75 -11.94 5.12 2.51
N PHE A 76 -11.18 4.49 1.60
CA PHE A 76 -10.54 5.23 0.50
C PHE A 76 -11.54 5.93 -0.42
N ALA A 77 -12.68 5.30 -0.71
CA ALA A 77 -13.76 5.92 -1.47
C ALA A 77 -14.36 7.10 -0.67
N GLY A 78 -14.59 6.93 0.63
CA GLY A 78 -15.10 7.97 1.52
C GLY A 78 -14.17 9.16 1.74
N MET A 79 -12.85 8.96 1.60
CA MET A 79 -11.83 10.02 1.67
C MET A 79 -11.82 10.94 0.43
N CYS A 80 -12.73 10.76 -0.51
CA CYS A 80 -12.91 11.71 -1.61
C CYS A 80 -13.45 13.06 -1.09
N SER A 81 -13.13 14.17 -1.78
CA SER A 81 -13.52 15.51 -1.33
C SER A 81 -15.04 15.61 -1.26
N THR A 82 -15.51 16.30 -0.23
CA THR A 82 -16.91 16.71 -0.06
C THR A 82 -17.38 17.60 -1.22
N SER A 83 -16.48 18.28 -1.92
CA SER A 83 -16.81 18.99 -3.17
C SER A 83 -17.27 18.05 -4.28
N ILE A 84 -16.76 16.82 -4.30
CA ILE A 84 -17.14 15.78 -5.28
C ILE A 84 -18.36 15.01 -4.79
N ILE A 85 -18.46 14.81 -3.47
CA ILE A 85 -19.56 14.09 -2.82
C ILE A 85 -20.29 15.06 -1.89
N PRO A 86 -21.11 15.98 -2.41
CA PRO A 86 -21.76 17.00 -1.58
C PRO A 86 -22.92 16.47 -0.72
N THR A 87 -23.44 15.27 -1.01
CA THR A 87 -24.64 14.75 -0.34
C THR A 87 -24.42 13.37 0.25
N THR A 88 -25.15 13.08 1.33
CA THR A 88 -25.19 11.77 1.99
C THR A 88 -25.61 10.65 1.03
N LYS A 89 -26.60 10.93 0.17
CA LYS A 89 -27.09 10.00 -0.85
C LYS A 89 -25.96 9.59 -1.81
N LEU A 90 -25.16 10.56 -2.25
CA LEU A 90 -24.05 10.29 -3.16
C LEU A 90 -22.93 9.49 -2.48
N ALA A 91 -22.66 9.73 -1.19
CA ALA A 91 -21.71 8.92 -0.42
C ALA A 91 -22.15 7.45 -0.31
N LEU A 92 -23.45 7.20 -0.09
CA LEU A 92 -24.01 5.84 -0.05
C LEU A 92 -23.98 5.16 -1.41
N ILE A 93 -24.32 5.88 -2.49
CA ILE A 93 -24.21 5.39 -3.87
C ILE A 93 -22.75 5.03 -4.19
N LEU A 94 -21.80 5.90 -3.84
CA LEU A 94 -20.38 5.65 -4.04
C LEU A 94 -19.91 4.40 -3.29
N GLY A 95 -20.28 4.26 -2.02
CA GLY A 95 -19.99 3.07 -1.23
C GLY A 95 -20.60 1.81 -1.86
N SER A 96 -21.82 1.91 -2.37
CA SER A 96 -22.53 0.78 -2.99
C SER A 96 -21.83 0.33 -4.28
N ILE A 97 -21.50 1.27 -5.19
CA ILE A 97 -20.76 0.95 -6.42
C ILE A 97 -19.37 0.41 -6.10
N THR A 98 -18.68 1.00 -5.12
CA THR A 98 -17.38 0.51 -4.64
C THR A 98 -17.49 -0.92 -4.14
N SER A 99 -18.54 -1.26 -3.39
CA SER A 99 -18.75 -2.62 -2.89
C SER A 99 -19.00 -3.66 -4.00
N ILE A 100 -19.78 -3.29 -5.02
CA ILE A 100 -20.04 -4.14 -6.19
C ILE A 100 -18.75 -4.36 -6.97
N LEU A 101 -18.02 -3.28 -7.28
CA LEU A 101 -16.74 -3.39 -7.99
C LEU A 101 -15.67 -4.11 -7.18
N TYR A 102 -15.69 -3.96 -5.85
CA TYR A 102 -14.82 -4.73 -4.97
C TYR A 102 -15.05 -6.23 -5.21
N GLU A 103 -16.29 -6.73 -5.17
CA GLU A 103 -16.59 -8.15 -5.40
C GLU A 103 -16.32 -8.61 -6.85
N ILE A 104 -16.62 -7.78 -7.86
CA ILE A 104 -16.45 -8.11 -9.29
C ILE A 104 -14.98 -8.17 -9.74
N MET A 105 -14.05 -7.54 -9.01
CA MET A 105 -12.62 -7.50 -9.38
C MET A 105 -11.77 -8.50 -8.57
N PRO A 106 -11.89 -9.83 -8.79
CA PRO A 106 -11.04 -10.82 -8.12
C PRO A 106 -9.60 -10.86 -8.69
N PHE A 107 -9.37 -10.23 -9.85
CA PHE A 107 -8.12 -10.38 -10.62
C PHE A 107 -6.90 -9.68 -9.99
N PHE A 108 -7.08 -8.74 -9.07
CA PHE A 108 -5.98 -8.11 -8.35
C PHE A 108 -5.73 -8.88 -7.05
N LEU A 109 -4.91 -9.93 -7.15
CA LEU A 109 -4.59 -10.89 -6.07
C LEU A 109 -3.72 -10.32 -4.93
N GLY A 110 -3.44 -9.01 -4.92
CA GLY A 110 -2.67 -8.35 -3.85
C GLY A 110 -3.49 -8.13 -2.58
N VAL A 111 -2.88 -8.39 -1.42
CA VAL A 111 -3.50 -8.11 -0.11
C VAL A 111 -3.61 -6.61 0.15
N GLY A 112 -4.79 -6.19 0.60
CA GLY A 112 -5.04 -4.89 1.21
C GLY A 112 -5.12 -3.74 0.21
N GLY A 113 -3.97 -3.22 -0.22
CA GLY A 113 -3.86 -1.90 -0.86
C GLY A 113 -4.12 -1.87 -2.37
N GLU A 114 -3.68 -2.91 -3.08
CA GLU A 114 -3.72 -2.92 -4.56
C GLU A 114 -5.17 -2.95 -5.07
N ARG A 115 -6.00 -3.88 -4.55
CA ARG A 115 -7.41 -3.97 -4.91
C ARG A 115 -8.18 -2.73 -4.45
N SER A 116 -7.97 -2.30 -3.21
CA SER A 116 -8.73 -1.20 -2.61
C SER A 116 -8.49 0.14 -3.31
N GLY A 117 -7.24 0.43 -3.67
CA GLY A 117 -6.86 1.69 -4.33
C GLY A 117 -7.42 1.81 -5.74
N ILE A 118 -7.31 0.74 -6.53
CA ILE A 118 -7.80 0.71 -7.92
C ILE A 118 -9.33 0.80 -7.95
N THR A 119 -10.03 0.04 -7.10
CA THR A 119 -11.49 0.08 -7.06
C THR A 119 -11.98 1.50 -6.75
N ALA A 120 -11.45 2.14 -5.70
CA ALA A 120 -11.80 3.51 -5.35
C ALA A 120 -11.48 4.51 -6.49
N PHE A 121 -10.39 4.28 -7.22
CA PHE A 121 -9.98 5.12 -8.35
C PHE A 121 -10.88 4.97 -9.58
N ILE A 122 -11.34 3.75 -9.91
CA ILE A 122 -12.20 3.51 -11.07
C ILE A 122 -13.62 4.02 -10.80
N VAL A 123 -14.14 3.83 -9.57
CA VAL A 123 -15.51 4.19 -9.23
C VAL A 123 -15.74 5.69 -9.39
N LEU A 124 -14.78 6.52 -8.95
CA LEU A 124 -14.98 7.96 -8.83
C LEU A 124 -15.20 8.67 -10.20
N PRO A 125 -14.36 8.46 -11.24
CA PRO A 125 -14.59 9.01 -12.57
C PRO A 125 -15.88 8.48 -13.22
N SER A 126 -16.20 7.19 -13.05
CA SER A 126 -17.42 6.60 -13.58
C SER A 126 -18.67 7.24 -12.98
N LEU A 127 -18.66 7.48 -11.67
CA LEU A 127 -19.75 8.16 -10.96
C LEU A 127 -19.90 9.61 -11.41
N LEU A 128 -18.79 10.35 -11.53
CA LEU A 128 -18.81 11.75 -11.99
C LEU A 128 -19.37 11.88 -13.40
N ASN A 129 -18.94 11.03 -14.32
CA ASN A 129 -19.44 11.01 -15.69
C ASN A 129 -20.94 10.68 -15.73
N GLY A 130 -21.42 9.76 -14.88
CA GLY A 130 -22.85 9.41 -14.80
C GLY A 130 -23.75 10.54 -14.30
N ILE A 131 -23.22 11.47 -13.50
CA ILE A 131 -23.98 12.62 -12.95
C ILE A 131 -23.91 13.83 -13.91
N GLY A 132 -23.22 13.71 -15.03
CA GLY A 132 -23.03 14.83 -15.97
C GLY A 132 -22.12 15.93 -15.42
N ILE A 133 -21.48 15.71 -14.27
CA ILE A 133 -20.36 16.52 -13.82
C ILE A 133 -19.22 16.11 -14.73
N SER A 134 -19.00 16.89 -15.78
CA SER A 134 -17.79 16.81 -16.61
C SER A 134 -16.61 16.86 -15.65
N SER A 135 -16.10 15.68 -15.31
CA SER A 135 -14.82 15.58 -14.64
C SER A 135 -13.85 16.05 -15.71
N SER A 136 -13.55 17.35 -15.68
CA SER A 136 -12.40 17.87 -16.39
C SER A 136 -11.19 17.27 -15.68
N TYR A 137 -10.94 15.97 -15.90
CA TYR A 137 -9.63 15.48 -16.30
C TYR A 137 -9.27 16.24 -17.60
N ARG A 138 -9.11 17.56 -17.48
CA ARG A 138 -8.29 18.34 -18.39
C ARG A 138 -6.89 17.84 -18.10
N GLY A 139 -6.59 16.66 -18.64
CA GLY A 139 -5.25 16.20 -18.92
C GLY A 139 -4.67 17.26 -19.81
N SER A 140 -4.14 18.29 -19.16
CA SER A 140 -3.47 19.38 -19.83
C SER A 140 -2.42 18.72 -20.69
N LYS A 141 -2.29 19.13 -21.95
CA LYS A 141 -1.20 18.71 -22.87
C LYS A 141 0.22 18.95 -22.29
N ARG A 142 0.32 19.44 -21.05
CA ARG A 142 1.48 19.61 -20.19
C ARG A 142 1.98 18.33 -19.51
N LEU A 143 1.33 17.17 -19.70
CA LEU A 143 1.65 15.89 -19.03
C LEU A 143 3.10 15.39 -19.21
N LEU A 144 3.90 16.04 -20.06
CA LEU A 144 5.31 15.71 -20.30
C LEU A 144 6.29 16.87 -20.03
N LYS A 145 5.85 18.00 -19.47
CA LYS A 145 6.78 19.10 -19.17
C LYS A 145 7.51 18.81 -17.85
N LEU A 146 8.57 17.99 -17.93
CA LEU A 146 9.46 17.66 -16.81
C LEU A 146 10.02 18.90 -16.09
N SER A 147 10.10 20.04 -16.80
CA SER A 147 10.57 21.32 -16.26
C SER A 147 9.66 21.95 -15.19
N ALA A 148 8.47 21.38 -14.93
CA ALA A 148 7.53 21.89 -13.93
C ALA A 148 7.60 21.14 -12.59
N LEU A 149 8.48 20.13 -12.47
CA LEU A 149 8.61 19.33 -11.24
C LEU A 149 9.47 20.08 -10.22
N ASN A 150 8.88 20.43 -9.08
CA ASN A 150 9.61 21.00 -7.96
C ASN A 150 10.19 19.86 -7.12
N ILE A 151 11.38 19.41 -7.53
CA ILE A 151 12.07 18.25 -6.94
C ILE A 151 12.21 18.41 -5.41
N HIS A 152 12.66 19.57 -4.95
CA HIS A 152 12.99 19.80 -3.55
C HIS A 152 11.78 20.04 -2.64
N THR A 153 10.71 20.66 -3.16
CA THR A 153 9.56 21.05 -2.32
C THR A 153 8.42 20.03 -2.35
N THR A 154 8.27 19.29 -3.46
CA THR A 154 7.14 18.37 -3.63
C THR A 154 7.60 16.92 -3.71
N LEU A 155 8.48 16.58 -4.66
CA LEU A 155 8.83 15.18 -4.95
C LEU A 155 9.63 14.54 -3.82
N LEU A 156 10.71 15.19 -3.37
CA LEU A 156 11.60 14.63 -2.37
C LEU A 156 10.92 14.47 -1.00
N PRO A 157 10.17 15.46 -0.48
CA PRO A 157 9.40 15.28 0.76
C PRO A 157 8.35 14.16 0.64
N MET A 158 7.65 14.06 -0.49
CA MET A 158 6.69 12.97 -0.70
C MET A 158 7.36 11.61 -0.73
N ALA A 159 8.48 11.47 -1.45
CA ALA A 159 9.26 10.24 -1.48
C ALA A 159 9.75 9.84 -0.07
N PHE A 160 10.23 10.81 0.70
CA PHE A 160 10.70 10.60 2.07
C PHE A 160 9.58 10.11 3.00
N TRP A 161 8.44 10.81 3.05
CA TRP A 161 7.33 10.44 3.93
C TRP A 161 6.70 9.09 3.55
N TYR A 162 6.58 8.80 2.24
CA TYR A 162 6.15 7.48 1.80
C TYR A 162 7.14 6.37 2.20
N ALA A 163 8.45 6.62 2.08
CA ALA A 163 9.46 5.67 2.51
C ALA A 163 9.35 5.37 4.01
N ILE A 164 9.17 6.41 4.84
CA ILE A 164 8.94 6.25 6.28
C ILE A 164 7.68 5.41 6.56
N GLY A 165 6.54 5.75 5.94
CA GLY A 165 5.29 5.01 6.14
C GLY A 165 5.42 3.53 5.77
N SER A 166 6.09 3.24 4.66
CA SER A 166 6.36 1.88 4.18
C SER A 166 7.26 1.10 5.16
N ILE A 167 8.37 1.70 5.60
CA ILE A 167 9.31 1.11 6.56
C ILE A 167 8.63 0.86 7.90
N ALA A 168 7.92 1.86 8.44
CA ALA A 168 7.24 1.74 9.73
C ALA A 168 6.20 0.60 9.71
N THR A 169 5.49 0.44 8.60
CA THR A 169 4.49 -0.63 8.43
C THR A 169 5.13 -2.01 8.42
N ILE A 170 6.24 -2.20 7.68
CA ILE A 170 6.91 -3.50 7.68
C ILE A 170 7.59 -3.81 9.01
N VAL A 171 8.21 -2.81 9.66
CA VAL A 171 8.81 -3.00 10.99
C VAL A 171 7.74 -3.40 12.01
N LEU A 172 6.59 -2.71 12.03
CA LEU A 172 5.49 -3.03 12.94
C LEU A 172 4.93 -4.44 12.67
N ARG A 173 4.81 -4.83 11.41
CA ARG A 173 4.37 -6.17 11.00
C ARG A 173 5.33 -7.25 11.52
N GLU A 174 6.64 -7.08 11.31
CA GLU A 174 7.66 -8.07 11.68
C GLU A 174 7.90 -8.15 13.20
N ILE A 175 7.80 -7.04 13.94
CA ILE A 175 7.91 -7.07 15.42
C ILE A 175 6.75 -7.83 16.06
N SER A 176 5.58 -7.84 15.42
CA SER A 176 4.38 -8.44 16.01
C SER A 176 4.24 -9.95 15.78
N ASP A 177 5.11 -10.57 15.00
CA ASP A 177 4.98 -11.99 14.58
C ASP A 177 5.20 -13.01 15.73
N ASP A 178 5.71 -12.61 16.89
CA ASP A 178 5.96 -13.52 18.03
C ASP A 178 4.71 -13.84 18.87
N THR A 179 3.59 -13.16 18.64
CA THR A 179 2.29 -13.53 19.24
C THR A 179 1.38 -14.04 18.12
N ALA A 180 0.81 -15.24 18.28
CA ALA A 180 0.16 -16.07 17.25
C ALA A 180 -0.99 -15.45 16.42
N VAL A 181 -1.27 -14.16 16.58
CA VAL A 181 -2.16 -13.32 15.77
C VAL A 181 -1.29 -12.39 14.91
N ALA A 182 -0.45 -12.96 14.02
CA ALA A 182 0.38 -12.24 13.05
C ALA A 182 -0.35 -10.98 12.55
N VAL A 183 0.21 -9.81 12.86
CA VAL A 183 -0.45 -8.53 12.59
C VAL A 183 -0.74 -8.44 11.11
N ASP A 184 -2.03 -8.46 10.79
CA ASP A 184 -2.53 -8.27 9.45
C ASP A 184 -1.86 -7.00 8.88
N PRO A 185 -1.23 -7.05 7.70
CA PRO A 185 -0.61 -5.87 7.08
C PRO A 185 -1.57 -4.66 7.02
N VAL A 186 -2.88 -4.90 7.01
CA VAL A 186 -3.93 -3.88 7.11
C VAL A 186 -3.97 -3.22 8.48
N ARG A 187 -3.86 -4.01 9.56
CA ARG A 187 -3.78 -3.48 10.94
C ARG A 187 -2.53 -2.64 11.12
N ALA A 188 -1.37 -3.13 10.66
CA ALA A 188 -0.13 -2.35 10.73
C ALA A 188 -0.28 -1.02 9.98
N SER A 189 -0.80 -1.04 8.75
CA SER A 189 -1.02 0.18 7.98
C SER A 189 -1.99 1.16 8.67
N ALA A 190 -3.08 0.65 9.25
CA ALA A 190 -4.03 1.46 10.02
C ALA A 190 -3.39 2.08 11.27
N VAL A 191 -2.55 1.34 12.00
CA VAL A 191 -1.81 1.88 13.15
C VAL A 191 -0.86 2.98 12.71
N ILE A 192 -0.11 2.79 11.63
CA ILE A 192 0.80 3.82 11.09
C ILE A 192 0.04 5.06 10.60
N GLY A 193 -1.10 4.87 9.93
CA GLY A 193 -1.97 5.97 9.51
C GLY A 193 -2.52 6.78 10.69
N LEU A 194 -2.97 6.09 11.75
CA LEU A 194 -3.45 6.72 12.98
C LEU A 194 -2.32 7.46 13.72
N ALA A 195 -1.16 6.82 13.89
CA ALA A 195 0.01 7.43 14.51
C ALA A 195 0.49 8.66 13.72
N GLY A 196 0.57 8.56 12.40
CA GLY A 196 0.89 9.68 11.52
C GLY A 196 -0.09 10.84 11.71
N ALA A 197 -1.39 10.58 11.72
CA ALA A 197 -2.41 11.61 11.92
C ALA A 197 -2.32 12.31 13.29
N LEU A 198 -1.96 11.58 14.35
CA LEU A 198 -1.80 12.14 15.70
C LEU A 198 -0.50 12.92 15.87
N LEU A 199 0.61 12.41 15.34
CA LEU A 199 1.94 13.00 15.51
C LEU A 199 2.21 14.16 14.56
N LEU A 200 1.69 14.10 13.34
CA LEU A 200 1.89 15.10 12.28
C LEU A 200 0.66 15.99 12.07
N LYS A 201 -0.09 16.26 13.15
CA LYS A 201 -1.38 16.98 13.12
C LYS A 201 -1.38 18.33 12.39
N TYR A 202 -0.22 18.99 12.31
CA TYR A 202 -0.05 20.29 11.63
C TYR A 202 0.25 20.16 10.12
N ASP A 203 0.73 19.01 9.66
CA ASP A 203 1.11 18.78 8.27
C ASP A 203 0.25 17.67 7.64
N LYS A 204 -0.91 18.08 7.10
CA LYS A 204 -1.86 17.17 6.45
C LYS A 204 -1.25 16.44 5.24
N ILE A 205 -0.27 17.04 4.57
CA ILE A 205 0.39 16.46 3.40
C ILE A 205 1.31 15.33 3.88
N ALA A 206 2.11 15.57 4.92
CA ALA A 206 2.94 14.54 5.52
C ALA A 206 2.12 13.38 6.09
N VAL A 207 1.01 13.66 6.80
CA VAL A 207 0.08 12.62 7.30
C VAL A 207 -0.41 11.73 6.16
N LEU A 208 -0.88 12.34 5.08
CA LEU A 208 -1.36 11.63 3.91
C LEU A 208 -0.24 10.85 3.22
N ALA A 209 0.96 11.41 3.12
CA ALA A 209 2.11 10.76 2.51
C ALA A 209 2.58 9.54 3.31
N VAL A 210 2.62 9.65 4.64
CA VAL A 210 2.91 8.53 5.54
C VAL A 210 1.85 7.44 5.39
N TYR A 211 0.57 7.81 5.35
CA TYR A 211 -0.51 6.82 5.12
C TYR A 211 -0.45 6.19 3.72
N GLY A 212 -0.11 6.97 2.69
CA GLY A 212 0.16 6.43 1.37
C GLY A 212 1.33 5.44 1.37
N GLY A 213 2.40 5.76 2.10
CA GLY A 213 3.54 4.87 2.32
C GLY A 213 3.17 3.59 3.06
N SER A 214 2.28 3.68 4.06
CA SER A 214 1.85 2.49 4.82
C SER A 214 1.10 1.48 3.95
N ILE A 215 0.37 1.95 2.94
CA ILE A 215 -0.25 1.09 1.91
C ILE A 215 0.82 0.37 1.07
N VAL A 216 1.94 1.04 0.76
CA VAL A 216 3.07 0.37 0.07
C VAL A 216 3.63 -0.75 0.95
N GLY A 217 3.83 -0.47 2.24
CA GLY A 217 4.28 -1.45 3.22
C GLY A 217 3.34 -2.63 3.42
N MET A 218 2.05 -2.47 3.09
CA MET A 218 1.08 -3.55 3.11
C MET A 218 1.11 -4.41 1.83
N SER A 219 1.51 -3.82 0.71
CA SER A 219 1.36 -4.39 -0.64
C SER A 219 2.53 -5.27 -1.08
N LEU A 220 3.65 -5.25 -0.35
CA LEU A 220 4.82 -6.07 -0.68
C LEU A 220 4.86 -7.36 0.15
N PRO A 221 5.15 -8.52 -0.47
CA PRO A 221 5.42 -9.74 0.27
C PRO A 221 6.72 -9.56 1.07
N SER A 222 6.69 -9.86 2.37
CA SER A 222 7.92 -9.83 3.16
C SER A 222 8.69 -11.15 2.95
N LYS A 223 9.96 -11.05 2.54
CA LYS A 223 10.84 -12.22 2.36
C LYS A 223 11.14 -12.92 3.68
N LEU A 224 11.03 -12.22 4.82
CA LEU A 224 11.20 -12.79 6.16
C LEU A 224 10.14 -13.85 6.47
N MET A 225 8.90 -13.65 6.04
CA MET A 225 7.84 -14.66 6.18
C MET A 225 8.08 -15.93 5.34
N MET A 226 8.91 -15.85 4.29
CA MET A 226 9.09 -16.96 3.34
C MET A 226 10.26 -17.88 3.68
N ASN A 227 11.34 -17.36 4.27
CA ASN A 227 12.55 -18.15 4.52
C ASN A 227 12.57 -18.89 5.87
N ASN A 228 11.59 -18.68 6.75
CA ASN A 228 11.65 -19.17 8.13
C ASN A 228 11.01 -20.55 8.39
N ARG A 229 10.45 -21.24 7.39
CA ARG A 229 9.82 -22.56 7.66
C ARG A 229 10.70 -23.79 7.39
N SER A 230 11.86 -23.66 6.76
CA SER A 230 12.69 -24.85 6.46
C SER A 230 14.21 -24.69 6.61
N SER A 231 14.75 -23.50 6.90
CA SER A 231 16.21 -23.30 6.94
C SER A 231 16.75 -22.49 8.13
N PHE A 232 15.91 -22.15 9.12
CA PHE A 232 16.37 -21.52 10.35
C PHE A 232 16.80 -22.51 11.45
N SER A 233 16.68 -23.82 11.21
CA SER A 233 17.15 -24.86 12.14
C SER A 233 18.63 -25.22 11.98
N SER A 234 19.36 -24.64 11.02
CA SER A 234 20.83 -24.75 10.96
C SER A 234 21.48 -23.62 11.80
N SER A 235 21.89 -24.04 12.99
CA SER A 235 22.33 -23.36 14.21
C SER A 235 23.55 -22.42 14.15
N SER A 236 23.87 -21.76 13.04
CA SER A 236 25.04 -20.84 13.02
C SER A 236 24.99 -19.71 11.98
N SER A 237 23.83 -19.09 11.76
CA SER A 237 23.83 -17.81 11.03
C SER A 237 24.41 -16.70 11.92
N SER A 238 25.57 -16.17 11.53
CA SER A 238 26.22 -15.07 12.24
C SER A 238 25.28 -13.87 12.34
N LEU A 239 25.33 -13.13 13.46
CA LEU A 239 24.51 -11.94 13.72
C LEU A 239 24.56 -10.93 12.54
N LEU A 240 25.72 -10.81 11.88
CA LEU A 240 25.91 -9.99 10.69
C LEU A 240 24.98 -10.38 9.53
N SER A 241 24.80 -11.69 9.28
CA SER A 241 23.91 -12.16 8.22
C SER A 241 22.44 -11.84 8.49
N LYS A 242 22.03 -11.83 9.77
CA LYS A 242 20.67 -11.44 10.18
C LYS A 242 20.47 -9.93 9.98
N ILE A 243 21.41 -9.11 10.44
CA ILE A 243 21.38 -7.64 10.25
C ILE A 243 21.30 -7.30 8.76
N SER A 244 22.14 -7.93 7.93
CA SER A 244 22.14 -7.71 6.48
C SER A 244 20.77 -8.00 5.84
N LYS A 245 20.11 -9.09 6.24
CA LYS A 245 18.75 -9.43 5.77
C LYS A 245 17.71 -8.39 6.18
N ILE A 246 17.74 -7.95 7.44
CA ILE A 246 16.82 -6.92 7.96
C ILE A 246 17.04 -5.59 7.21
N LEU A 247 18.29 -5.16 7.08
CA LEU A 247 18.62 -3.92 6.36
C LEU A 247 18.17 -3.99 4.89
N SER A 248 18.39 -5.13 4.23
CA SER A 248 17.95 -5.36 2.85
C SER A 248 16.42 -5.27 2.73
N LEU A 249 15.67 -5.80 3.71
CA LEU A 249 14.22 -5.69 3.74
C LEU A 249 13.76 -4.23 3.94
N VAL A 250 14.28 -3.55 4.95
CA VAL A 250 13.95 -2.14 5.24
C VAL A 250 14.26 -1.26 4.04
N LEU A 251 15.41 -1.46 3.40
CA LEU A 251 15.81 -0.72 2.21
C LEU A 251 14.87 -0.99 1.03
N ALA A 252 14.48 -2.25 0.79
CA ALA A 252 13.54 -2.62 -0.26
C ALA A 252 12.19 -1.91 -0.11
N PHE A 253 11.63 -1.92 1.11
CA PHE A 253 10.37 -1.27 1.44
C PHE A 253 10.47 0.26 1.38
N GLY A 254 11.59 0.83 1.84
CA GLY A 254 11.88 2.26 1.73
C GLY A 254 11.95 2.73 0.28
N ILE A 255 12.66 2.00 -0.58
CA ILE A 255 12.78 2.32 -2.02
C ILE A 255 11.42 2.24 -2.71
N ALA A 256 10.63 1.18 -2.45
CA ALA A 256 9.29 1.05 -3.02
C ALA A 256 8.34 2.17 -2.55
N GLY A 257 8.44 2.55 -1.27
CA GLY A 257 7.74 3.71 -0.71
C GLY A 257 8.15 4.98 -1.45
N ALA A 258 9.45 5.24 -1.56
CA ALA A 258 9.99 6.41 -2.24
C ALA A 258 9.50 6.52 -3.69
N PHE A 259 9.51 5.45 -4.48
CA PHE A 259 8.95 5.45 -5.84
C PHE A 259 7.47 5.85 -5.86
N SER A 260 6.67 5.31 -4.94
CA SER A 260 5.25 5.65 -4.81
C SER A 260 5.05 7.13 -4.44
N GLY A 261 5.89 7.66 -3.55
CA GLY A 261 5.90 9.07 -3.17
C GLY A 261 6.33 9.99 -4.31
N LEU A 262 7.30 9.57 -5.14
CA LEU A 262 7.70 10.31 -6.34
C LEU A 262 6.55 10.41 -7.35
N ILE A 263 5.82 9.31 -7.58
CA ILE A 263 4.63 9.31 -8.44
C ILE A 263 3.57 10.25 -7.86
N HIS A 264 3.30 10.16 -6.56
CA HIS A 264 2.33 11.02 -5.92
C HIS A 264 2.74 12.50 -6.02
N GLY A 265 3.97 12.86 -5.69
CA GLY A 265 4.49 14.22 -5.81
C GLY A 265 4.43 14.74 -7.26
N ALA A 266 4.80 13.92 -8.24
CA ALA A 266 4.68 14.29 -9.66
C ALA A 266 3.22 14.56 -10.05
N THR A 267 2.27 13.75 -9.56
CA THR A 267 0.84 13.97 -9.87
C THR A 267 0.28 15.27 -9.27
N ILE A 268 0.86 15.75 -8.17
CA ILE A 268 0.55 17.05 -7.57
C ILE A 268 1.09 18.17 -8.44
N ASP A 269 2.38 18.14 -8.78
CA ASP A 269 3.02 19.17 -9.61
C ASP A 269 2.39 19.26 -11.02
N TRP A 270 2.00 18.11 -11.59
CA TRP A 270 1.30 18.06 -12.86
C TRP A 270 -0.16 18.53 -12.79
N LYS A 271 -0.68 18.82 -11.59
CA LYS A 271 -2.08 19.18 -11.37
C LYS A 271 -3.03 18.19 -12.02
N LEU A 272 -2.65 16.91 -12.01
CA LEU A 272 -3.52 15.82 -12.48
C LEU A 272 -4.81 15.76 -11.65
N TRP A 273 -4.75 16.34 -10.48
CA TRP A 273 -5.82 16.44 -9.52
C TRP A 273 -6.24 17.90 -9.42
N SER A 274 -7.53 18.19 -9.62
CA SER A 274 -8.04 19.55 -9.48
C SER A 274 -7.90 20.03 -8.02
N ASP A 275 -7.18 21.13 -7.84
CA ASP A 275 -6.82 21.76 -6.56
C ASP A 275 -8.02 22.37 -5.80
N HIS A 276 -9.25 22.26 -6.32
CA HIS A 276 -10.41 23.04 -5.87
C HIS A 276 -11.01 22.64 -4.50
N GLY A 277 -10.23 22.08 -3.59
CA GLY A 277 -10.73 21.90 -2.21
C GLY A 277 -9.86 21.12 -1.23
N GLY A 278 -8.58 20.86 -1.53
CA GLY A 278 -7.62 20.33 -0.55
C GLY A 278 -7.93 18.95 0.09
N ALA A 279 -9.06 18.30 -0.20
CA ALA A 279 -9.59 17.24 0.66
C ALA A 279 -9.77 15.85 0.02
N SER A 280 -9.55 15.67 -1.30
CA SER A 280 -9.77 14.38 -1.98
C SER A 280 -8.48 13.63 -2.26
N TRP A 281 -7.89 12.95 -1.27
CA TRP A 281 -6.58 12.31 -1.49
C TRP A 281 -6.53 10.80 -1.27
N GLY A 282 -7.53 10.18 -0.64
CA GLY A 282 -7.48 8.75 -0.28
C GLY A 282 -7.28 7.81 -1.48
N GLY A 283 -8.20 7.85 -2.46
CA GLY A 283 -8.08 7.02 -3.67
C GLY A 283 -6.83 7.32 -4.51
N LYS A 284 -6.35 8.57 -4.51
CA LYS A 284 -5.13 8.98 -5.23
C LYS A 284 -3.88 8.39 -4.58
N ALA A 285 -3.77 8.50 -3.26
CA ALA A 285 -2.64 7.97 -2.50
C ALA A 285 -2.54 6.44 -2.65
N GLY A 286 -3.68 5.74 -2.61
CA GLY A 286 -3.74 4.29 -2.87
C GLY A 286 -3.33 3.92 -4.30
N THR A 287 -3.76 4.69 -5.30
CA THR A 287 -3.36 4.47 -6.71
C THR A 287 -1.86 4.71 -6.92
N CYS A 288 -1.29 5.76 -6.32
CA CYS A 288 0.14 6.04 -6.40
C CYS A 288 0.96 4.96 -5.69
N ALA A 289 0.49 4.47 -4.53
CA ALA A 289 1.07 3.33 -3.84
C ALA A 289 1.09 2.07 -4.71
N PHE A 290 -0.02 1.76 -5.39
CA PHE A 290 -0.11 0.63 -6.30
C PHE A 290 0.86 0.75 -7.49
N LEU A 291 0.84 1.90 -8.18
CA LEU A 291 1.71 2.14 -9.34
C LEU A 291 3.20 2.07 -8.94
N GLY A 292 3.57 2.67 -7.81
CA GLY A 292 4.95 2.61 -7.31
C GLY A 292 5.39 1.20 -6.95
N CYS A 293 4.50 0.39 -6.34
CA CYS A 293 4.76 -1.03 -6.10
C CYS A 293 5.00 -1.81 -7.40
N ILE A 294 4.19 -1.58 -8.44
CA ILE A 294 4.40 -2.22 -9.75
C ILE A 294 5.75 -1.84 -10.34
N ILE A 295 6.08 -0.55 -10.36
CA ILE A 295 7.36 -0.07 -10.91
C ILE A 295 8.52 -0.70 -10.15
N TYR A 296 8.47 -0.71 -8.82
CA TYR A 296 9.48 -1.37 -7.99
C TYR A 296 9.62 -2.85 -8.33
N ARG A 297 8.51 -3.60 -8.45
CA ARG A 297 8.54 -5.04 -8.78
C ARG A 297 9.13 -5.28 -10.17
N ILE A 298 8.81 -4.45 -11.16
CA ILE A 298 9.38 -4.54 -12.52
C ILE A 298 10.90 -4.32 -12.47
N ILE A 299 11.35 -3.25 -11.79
CA ILE A 299 12.79 -2.96 -11.65
C ILE A 299 13.50 -4.10 -10.94
N ALA A 300 12.96 -4.57 -9.81
CA ALA A 300 13.55 -5.68 -9.05
C ALA A 300 13.65 -6.96 -9.88
N TYR A 301 12.63 -7.26 -10.69
CA TYR A 301 12.64 -8.40 -11.62
C TYR A 301 13.73 -8.26 -12.69
N ILE A 302 13.86 -7.08 -13.30
CA ILE A 302 14.89 -6.79 -14.32
C ILE A 302 16.29 -6.93 -13.70
N VAL A 303 16.54 -6.31 -12.55
CA VAL A 303 17.84 -6.38 -11.84
C VAL A 303 18.19 -7.83 -11.52
N HIS A 304 17.23 -8.59 -10.97
CA HIS A 304 17.45 -10.00 -10.67
C HIS A 304 17.72 -10.86 -11.92
N LYS A 305 17.05 -10.58 -13.04
CA LYS A 305 17.32 -11.25 -14.32
C LYS A 305 18.73 -10.93 -14.83
N ILE A 306 19.16 -9.67 -14.76
CA ILE A 306 20.51 -9.25 -15.16
C ILE A 306 21.57 -9.96 -14.31
N ILE A 307 21.40 -9.97 -12.98
CA ILE A 307 22.35 -10.63 -12.06
C ILE A 307 22.48 -12.13 -12.37
N ARG A 308 21.38 -12.81 -12.72
CA ARG A 308 21.43 -14.24 -13.10
C ARG A 308 22.11 -14.49 -14.45
N CYS A 309 22.07 -13.52 -15.36
CA CYS A 309 22.71 -13.63 -16.67
C CYS A 309 24.20 -13.29 -16.65
N LEU A 310 24.70 -12.64 -15.59
CA LEU A 310 26.13 -12.40 -15.45
C LEU A 310 26.85 -13.73 -15.22
N PRO A 311 27.90 -14.06 -16.02
CA PRO A 311 28.65 -15.29 -15.85
C PRO A 311 29.19 -15.35 -14.43
N ASN A 312 28.88 -16.45 -13.74
CA ASN A 312 29.34 -16.66 -12.38
C ASN A 312 30.85 -16.94 -12.43
N ASN A 313 31.68 -15.90 -12.34
CA ASN A 313 33.14 -15.99 -12.38
C ASN A 313 33.74 -16.94 -11.31
N ASN A 314 32.94 -17.45 -10.38
CA ASN A 314 33.31 -18.47 -9.42
C ASN A 314 33.45 -19.88 -10.00
N SER A 315 33.17 -20.11 -11.29
CA SER A 315 33.46 -21.40 -11.95
C SER A 315 34.93 -21.57 -12.39
N ILE A 316 35.78 -20.56 -12.25
CA ILE A 316 37.14 -20.56 -12.83
C ILE A 316 38.21 -21.25 -11.95
N SER A 317 37.94 -21.64 -10.70
CA SER A 317 38.99 -22.27 -9.87
C SER A 317 38.47 -23.16 -8.75
N ARG A 318 37.86 -24.29 -9.10
CA ARG A 318 38.05 -25.49 -8.27
C ARG A 318 39.14 -26.33 -8.92
N PRO A 319 40.38 -26.33 -8.38
CA PRO A 319 41.36 -27.33 -8.82
C PRO A 319 40.72 -28.70 -8.64
N TYR A 320 40.76 -29.50 -9.69
CA TYR A 320 40.40 -30.92 -9.66
C TYR A 320 41.25 -31.60 -8.57
N THR A 321 40.74 -31.67 -7.33
CA THR A 321 41.25 -32.63 -6.36
C THR A 321 40.79 -33.99 -6.85
N LYS A 322 41.65 -34.60 -7.65
CA LYS A 322 41.56 -36.00 -8.06
C LYS A 322 41.50 -36.82 -6.78
N SER A 323 40.31 -37.30 -6.41
CA SER A 323 40.15 -38.23 -5.30
C SER A 323 40.92 -39.49 -5.65
N ILE A 324 42.09 -39.67 -5.06
CA ILE A 324 42.86 -40.90 -5.14
C ILE A 324 42.04 -41.94 -4.36
N ASN A 325 41.33 -42.81 -5.09
CA ASN A 325 40.78 -44.03 -4.55
C ASN A 325 41.95 -44.95 -4.18
N LEU A 326 42.40 -44.88 -2.93
CA LEU A 326 43.24 -45.92 -2.35
C LEU A 326 42.36 -47.14 -2.14
N LYS A 327 42.55 -48.14 -3.01
CA LYS A 327 42.03 -49.49 -2.80
C LYS A 327 42.83 -50.10 -1.62
N PRO A 328 42.18 -50.65 -0.59
CA PRO A 328 42.90 -51.40 0.43
C PRO A 328 43.40 -52.70 -0.18
N ASP A 329 44.72 -52.90 -0.16
CA ASP A 329 45.33 -54.18 -0.50
C ASP A 329 45.02 -55.19 0.61
N THR A 330 44.45 -56.32 0.19
CA THR A 330 44.24 -57.54 0.97
C THR A 330 45.47 -58.43 0.96
#